data_AF-A0A917SCH7-F1
#
_entry.id   AF-A0A917SCH7-F1
#
_cell.length_a   1.000
_cell.length_b   1.000
_cell.length_c   1.000
_cell.angle_alpha   90.00
_cell.angle_beta   90.00
_cell.angle_gamma   90.00
#
_symmetry.space_group_name_H-M   'P 1'
#
loop_
_entity.id
_entity.type
_entity.pdbx_description
1 polymer ?
#
loop_
_entity_poly.entity_id
_entity_poly.type
_entity_poly.pdbx_seq_one_letter_code
_entity_poly.pdbx_strand_id
1 'polypeptide(L)'
;MINLVRPTSDLYPSWADAVSEFAGEHINGSGLADHTEPDVEACQALVKKERAHSDASKPLPPPLVHSNYWWIIDDRGVPVEVVGFIALRHELTDALRVIGGHIGTRYGPRAAGKESRLARSAWF
;
A
#
# COMPACT_ATOMS: atom_id res chain seq x y z
N MET A 1 17.43 -3.15 5.18
CA MET A 1 16.75 -1.98 5.72
C MET A 1 15.27 -2.07 5.42
N ILE A 2 14.48 -1.16 6.00
CA ILE A 2 13.04 -1.04 5.73
C ILE A 2 12.89 0.21 4.88
N ASN A 3 12.29 0.05 3.70
CA ASN A 3 12.19 1.11 2.71
C ASN A 3 10.78 1.20 2.12
N LEU A 4 10.45 2.36 1.57
CA LEU A 4 9.23 2.58 0.80
C LEU A 4 9.56 2.54 -0.69
N VAL A 5 8.86 1.69 -1.43
CA VAL A 5 8.96 1.63 -2.88
C VAL A 5 7.61 1.90 -3.52
N ARG A 6 7.62 2.48 -4.72
CA ARG A 6 6.40 2.54 -5.53
C ARG A 6 6.00 1.12 -5.93
N PRO A 7 4.69 0.82 -6.02
CA PRO A 7 4.21 -0.43 -6.60
C PRO A 7 4.89 -0.71 -7.93
N THR A 8 5.42 -1.92 -8.10
CA THR A 8 6.05 -2.39 -9.33
C THR A 8 5.75 -3.86 -9.55
N SER A 9 5.60 -4.27 -10.80
CA SER A 9 5.40 -5.68 -11.15
C SER A 9 6.63 -6.55 -10.83
N ASP A 10 7.82 -5.96 -10.66
CA ASP A 10 9.06 -6.68 -10.35
C ASP A 10 9.00 -7.40 -8.99
N LEU A 11 8.19 -6.89 -8.07
CA LEU A 11 7.98 -7.47 -6.74
C LEU A 11 6.65 -8.23 -6.65
N TYR A 12 6.00 -8.56 -7.78
CA TYR A 12 4.72 -9.26 -7.80
C TYR A 12 4.66 -10.49 -6.89
N PRO A 13 5.61 -11.45 -6.93
CA PRO A 13 5.52 -12.65 -6.11
C PRO A 13 5.45 -12.31 -4.61
N SER A 14 6.30 -11.38 -4.16
CA SER A 14 6.33 -10.99 -2.75
C SER A 14 5.12 -10.13 -2.36
N TRP A 15 4.64 -9.26 -3.25
CA TRP A 15 3.39 -8.53 -3.04
C TRP A 15 2.21 -9.49 -2.89
N ALA A 16 2.11 -10.52 -3.75
CA ALA A 16 1.02 -11.48 -3.72
C ALA A 16 1.02 -12.30 -2.43
N ASP A 17 2.20 -12.74 -1.98
CA ASP A 17 2.38 -13.38 -0.69
C ASP A 17 1.94 -12.48 0.46
N ALA A 18 2.28 -11.19 0.43
CA ALA A 18 1.92 -10.22 1.47
C ALA A 18 0.41 -9.96 1.53
N VAL A 19 -0.24 -9.80 0.38
CA VAL A 19 -1.71 -9.63 0.31
C VAL A 19 -2.44 -10.89 0.80
N SER A 20 -1.93 -12.07 0.45
CA SER A 20 -2.53 -13.35 0.85
C SER A 20 -2.59 -13.54 2.37
N GLU A 21 -1.66 -12.96 3.13
CA GLU A 21 -1.67 -13.05 4.60
C GLU A 21 -2.91 -12.44 5.25
N PHE A 22 -3.59 -11.52 4.56
CA PHE A 22 -4.78 -10.85 5.08
C PHE A 22 -6.07 -11.63 4.83
N ALA A 23 -6.01 -12.77 4.11
CA ALA A 23 -7.16 -13.64 3.86
C ALA A 23 -8.41 -12.89 3.32
N GLY A 24 -8.19 -11.86 2.50
CA GLY A 24 -9.25 -11.04 1.91
C GLY A 24 -9.81 -9.92 2.80
N GLU A 25 -9.28 -9.73 4.02
CA GLU A 25 -9.61 -8.57 4.87
C GLU A 25 -9.21 -7.24 4.22
N HIS A 26 -9.84 -6.16 4.69
CA HIS A 26 -9.47 -4.80 4.30
C HIS A 26 -8.03 -4.46 4.71
N ILE A 27 -7.20 -4.14 3.70
CA ILE A 27 -5.80 -3.76 3.90
C ILE A 27 -5.66 -2.24 3.77
N ASN A 28 -5.66 -1.54 4.91
CA ASN A 28 -5.46 -0.09 4.96
C ASN A 28 -4.19 0.32 4.21
N GLY A 29 -4.29 1.33 3.34
CA GLY A 29 -3.15 1.86 2.59
C GLY A 29 -2.72 1.03 1.38
N SER A 30 -3.30 -0.16 1.14
CA SER A 30 -2.97 -0.99 -0.03
C SER A 30 -3.46 -0.44 -1.35
N GLY A 31 -4.56 0.33 -1.33
CA GLY A 31 -5.27 0.73 -2.54
C GLY A 31 -6.09 -0.40 -3.19
N LEU A 32 -6.17 -1.58 -2.56
CA LEU A 32 -6.97 -2.72 -3.01
C LEU A 32 -8.41 -2.64 -2.50
N ALA A 33 -9.31 -3.33 -3.21
CA ALA A 33 -10.65 -3.60 -2.72
C ALA A 33 -10.64 -4.83 -1.81
N ASP A 34 -11.65 -4.96 -0.94
CA ASP A 34 -11.82 -6.15 -0.11
C ASP A 34 -11.97 -7.39 -0.99
N HIS A 35 -11.45 -8.53 -0.52
CA HIS A 35 -11.45 -9.80 -1.26
C HIS A 35 -10.75 -9.76 -2.63
N THR A 36 -9.86 -8.81 -2.89
CA THR A 36 -9.04 -8.81 -4.12
C THR A 36 -8.16 -10.07 -4.16
N GLU A 37 -8.28 -10.86 -5.22
CA GLU A 37 -7.35 -11.95 -5.49
C GLU A 37 -5.98 -11.37 -5.90
N PRO A 38 -4.87 -11.82 -5.28
CA PRO A 38 -3.55 -11.23 -5.52
C PRO A 38 -2.87 -11.83 -6.77
N ASP A 39 -3.54 -11.71 -7.93
CA ASP A 39 -3.01 -12.15 -9.21
C ASP A 39 -2.16 -11.06 -9.91
N VAL A 40 -1.59 -11.41 -11.06
CA VAL A 40 -0.73 -10.51 -11.83
C VAL A 40 -1.52 -9.29 -12.32
N GLU A 41 -2.76 -9.50 -12.72
CA GLU A 41 -3.68 -8.49 -13.22
C GLU A 41 -3.99 -7.44 -12.14
N ALA A 42 -4.28 -7.88 -10.90
CA ALA A 42 -4.52 -7.03 -9.75
C ALA A 42 -3.26 -6.22 -9.37
N CYS A 43 -2.09 -6.85 -9.40
CA CYS A 43 -0.82 -6.16 -9.20
C CYS A 43 -0.61 -5.04 -10.24
N GLN A 44 -0.79 -5.36 -11.53
CA GLN A 44 -0.67 -4.40 -12.62
C GLN A 44 -1.72 -3.28 -12.52
N ALA A 45 -2.95 -3.62 -12.12
CA ALA A 45 -4.00 -2.64 -11.89
C ALA A 45 -3.62 -1.68 -10.75
N LEU A 46 -3.02 -2.18 -9.67
CA LEU A 46 -2.53 -1.33 -8.58
C LEU A 46 -1.39 -0.42 -9.04
N VAL A 47 -0.44 -0.92 -9.83
CA VAL A 47 0.64 -0.10 -10.42
C VAL A 47 0.07 1.02 -11.30
N LYS A 48 -0.93 0.72 -12.13
CA LYS A 48 -1.61 1.72 -12.97
C LYS A 48 -2.38 2.73 -12.11
N LYS A 49 -3.09 2.26 -11.08
CA LYS A 49 -3.85 3.09 -10.14
C LYS A 49 -2.93 4.05 -9.40
N GLU A 50 -1.80 3.58 -8.91
CA GLU A 50 -0.82 4.44 -8.22
C GLU A 50 -0.37 5.58 -9.14
N ARG A 51 -0.01 5.29 -10.39
CA ARG A 51 0.41 6.32 -11.35
C ARG A 51 -0.68 7.34 -11.63
N ALA A 52 -1.93 6.91 -11.74
CA ALA A 52 -3.05 7.81 -11.99
C ALA A 52 -3.36 8.66 -10.74
N HIS A 53 -3.35 8.05 -9.56
CA HIS A 53 -3.71 8.73 -8.32
C HIS A 53 -2.60 9.67 -7.82
N SER A 54 -1.33 9.39 -8.12
CA SER A 54 -0.21 10.22 -7.68
C SER A 54 -0.02 11.50 -8.51
N ASP A 55 -0.57 11.55 -9.72
CA ASP A 55 -0.45 12.68 -10.64
C ASP A 55 -1.55 13.72 -10.39
N ALA A 56 -1.30 14.63 -9.45
CA ALA A 56 -2.21 15.72 -9.09
C ALA A 56 -2.42 16.76 -10.22
N SER A 57 -1.68 16.67 -11.33
CA SER A 57 -1.90 17.54 -12.49
C SER A 57 -3.06 17.07 -13.37
N LYS A 58 -3.54 15.83 -13.19
CA LYS A 58 -4.64 15.24 -13.96
C LYS A 58 -5.87 15.08 -13.08
N PRO A 59 -7.09 15.31 -13.59
CA PRO A 59 -8.29 15.11 -12.79
C PRO A 59 -8.51 13.63 -12.49
N LEU A 60 -8.98 13.35 -11.26
CA LEU A 60 -9.59 12.06 -10.91
C LEU A 60 -11.11 12.16 -10.96
N PRO A 61 -11.81 11.07 -11.31
CA PRO A 61 -13.27 11.06 -11.27
C PRO A 61 -13.76 11.16 -9.82
N PRO A 62 -14.72 12.06 -9.50
CA PRO A 62 -15.34 12.09 -8.19
C PRO A 62 -15.99 10.73 -7.83
N PRO A 63 -15.97 10.31 -6.55
CA PRO A 63 -15.46 11.01 -5.36
C PRO A 63 -14.00 10.66 -5.01
N LEU A 64 -13.19 10.21 -5.97
CA LEU A 64 -11.80 9.82 -5.71
C LEU A 64 -10.93 11.04 -5.39
N VAL A 65 -9.96 10.84 -4.51
CA VAL A 65 -8.94 11.85 -4.15
C VAL A 65 -7.57 11.37 -4.58
N HIS A 66 -6.70 12.31 -4.92
CA HIS A 66 -5.30 12.00 -5.22
C HIS A 66 -4.61 11.37 -4.01
N SER A 67 -3.75 10.39 -4.30
CA SER A 67 -3.05 9.63 -3.28
C SER A 67 -1.76 9.06 -3.85
N ASN A 68 -0.75 8.97 -2.99
CA ASN A 68 0.43 8.17 -3.25
C ASN A 68 0.28 6.83 -2.51
N TYR A 69 0.59 5.74 -3.21
CA TYR A 69 0.68 4.41 -2.62
C TYR A 69 2.14 3.96 -2.65
N TRP A 70 2.56 3.28 -1.60
CA TRP A 70 3.85 2.63 -1.50
C TRP A 70 3.71 1.25 -0.86
N TRP A 71 4.63 0.38 -1.21
CA TRP A 71 4.89 -0.86 -0.50
C TRP A 71 6.02 -0.64 0.49
N ILE A 72 5.84 -1.17 1.68
CA ILE A 72 6.89 -1.24 2.69
C ILE A 72 7.64 -2.52 2.42
N ILE A 73 8.95 -2.42 2.20
CA ILE A 73 9.80 -3.58 1.91
C ILE A 73 10.85 -3.79 3.00
N ASP A 74 11.22 -5.04 3.23
CA ASP A 74 12.41 -5.45 3.99
C ASP A 74 13.46 -5.97 3.00
N ASP A 75 14.48 -5.15 2.72
CA ASP A 75 15.56 -5.48 1.78
C ASP A 75 16.80 -6.07 2.48
N ARG A 76 16.67 -6.50 3.74
CA ARG A 76 17.73 -7.28 4.42
C ARG A 76 17.77 -8.72 3.94
N GLY A 77 16.62 -9.24 3.50
CA GLY A 77 16.49 -10.58 2.96
C GLY A 77 16.82 -10.62 1.46
N VAL A 78 17.13 -11.82 0.98
CA VAL A 78 17.13 -12.12 -0.45
C VAL A 78 16.17 -13.30 -0.64
N PRO A 79 15.06 -13.15 -1.38
CA PRO A 79 14.64 -11.95 -2.12
C PRO A 79 14.18 -10.79 -1.21
N VAL A 80 14.04 -9.59 -1.79
CA VAL A 80 13.40 -8.44 -1.14
C VAL A 80 11.94 -8.77 -0.87
N GLU A 81 11.47 -8.49 0.36
CA GLU A 81 10.11 -8.83 0.78
C GLU A 81 9.22 -7.59 0.93
N VAL A 82 8.01 -7.63 0.37
CA VAL A 82 6.92 -6.72 0.72
C VAL A 82 6.35 -7.15 2.06
N VAL A 83 6.34 -6.24 3.03
CA VAL A 83 5.93 -6.51 4.43
C VAL A 83 4.75 -5.65 4.88
N GLY A 84 4.31 -4.71 4.04
CA GLY A 84 3.19 -3.86 4.35
C GLY A 84 2.90 -2.83 3.27
N PHE A 85 1.91 -1.99 3.56
CA PHE A 85 1.33 -1.03 2.64
C PHE A 85 1.15 0.30 3.33
N ILE A 86 1.37 1.39 2.59
CA ILE A 86 1.11 2.74 3.07
C ILE A 86 0.57 3.61 1.94
N ALA A 87 -0.43 4.41 2.26
CA ALA A 87 -0.98 5.43 1.38
C ALA A 87 -0.99 6.80 2.06
N LEU A 88 -0.68 7.84 1.29
CA LEU A 88 -0.86 9.24 1.66
C LEU A 88 -1.89 9.87 0.73
N ARG A 89 -3.03 10.26 1.28
CA ARG A 89 -4.09 10.99 0.57
C ARG A 89 -3.77 12.48 0.58
N HIS A 90 -3.85 13.12 -0.57
CA HIS A 90 -3.56 14.56 -0.71
C HIS A 90 -4.69 15.40 -0.12
N GLU A 91 -5.91 14.86 -0.12
CA GLU A 91 -7.12 15.50 0.38
C GLU A 91 -8.01 14.49 1.12
N LEU A 92 -8.95 15.00 1.91
CA LEU A 92 -9.97 14.20 2.60
C LEU A 92 -11.37 14.62 2.17
N THR A 93 -12.18 13.64 1.78
CA THR A 93 -13.63 13.75 1.74
C THR A 93 -14.19 13.72 3.16
N ASP A 94 -15.47 14.09 3.35
CA ASP A 94 -16.09 14.08 4.67
C ASP A 94 -16.04 12.70 5.34
N ALA A 95 -16.26 11.63 4.58
CA ALA A 95 -16.10 10.26 5.08
C ALA A 95 -14.66 9.97 5.54
N LEU A 96 -13.67 10.43 4.76
CA LEU A 96 -12.25 10.25 5.12
C LEU A 96 -11.86 11.06 6.36
N ARG A 97 -12.49 12.20 6.65
CA ARG A 97 -12.25 12.96 7.88
C ARG A 97 -12.68 12.21 9.14
N VAL A 98 -13.66 11.32 9.03
CA VAL A 98 -14.21 10.58 10.17
C VAL A 98 -13.55 9.22 10.34
N ILE A 99 -13.35 8.46 9.25
CA ILE A 99 -12.98 7.03 9.32
C ILE A 99 -11.59 6.75 8.75
N GLY A 100 -11.08 7.56 7.80
CA GLY A 100 -9.94 7.16 6.96
C GLY A 100 -8.62 7.91 7.17
N GLY A 101 -8.68 9.20 7.51
CA GLY A 101 -7.52 10.09 7.64
C GLY A 101 -6.68 10.26 6.37
N HIS A 102 -5.59 11.03 6.48
CA HIS A 102 -4.64 11.21 5.38
C HIS A 102 -3.76 9.99 5.15
N ILE A 103 -3.48 9.22 6.19
CA ILE A 103 -2.51 8.13 6.15
C ILE A 103 -3.24 6.83 6.42
N GLY A 104 -3.19 5.91 5.46
CA GLY A 104 -3.57 4.51 5.68
C GLY A 104 -2.31 3.65 5.71
N THR A 105 -2.19 2.76 6.69
CA THR A 105 -1.06 1.83 6.78
C THR A 105 -1.52 0.48 7.31
N ARG A 106 -0.91 -0.60 6.81
CA ARG A 106 -1.13 -1.96 7.31
C ARG A 106 0.11 -2.81 7.08
N TYR A 107 0.54 -3.53 8.11
CA TYR A 107 1.62 -4.52 8.04
C TYR A 107 1.05 -5.93 7.95
N GLY A 108 1.75 -6.81 7.24
CA GLY A 108 1.42 -8.24 7.20
C GLY A 108 1.61 -8.88 8.59
N PRO A 109 0.84 -9.93 8.93
CA PRO A 109 1.06 -10.76 10.11
C PRO A 109 2.53 -11.12 10.38
N ARG A 110 3.30 -11.49 9.35
CA ARG A 110 4.74 -11.81 9.45
C ARG A 110 5.59 -10.61 9.93
N ALA A 111 5.08 -9.40 9.80
CA ALA A 111 5.74 -8.16 10.21
C ALA A 111 5.15 -7.51 11.48
N ALA A 112 4.06 -8.03 12.04
CA ALA A 112 3.38 -7.46 13.22
C ALA A 112 4.29 -7.36 14.46
N GLY A 113 5.28 -8.25 14.62
CA GLY A 113 6.30 -8.17 15.67
C GLY A 113 7.47 -7.19 15.39
N LYS A 114 7.56 -6.66 14.16
CA LYS A 114 8.58 -5.70 13.73
C LYS A 114 8.07 -4.25 13.81
N GLU A 115 6.77 -4.02 14.09
CA GLU A 115 6.11 -2.71 14.06
C GLU A 115 6.80 -1.62 14.90
N SER A 116 7.29 -1.95 16.10
CA SER A 116 7.98 -0.98 16.98
C SER A 116 9.30 -0.46 16.39
N ARG A 117 9.91 -1.20 15.45
CA ARG A 117 11.14 -0.85 14.73
C ARG A 117 10.84 -0.23 13.36
N LEU A 118 9.73 -0.63 12.73
CA LEU A 118 9.22 -0.11 11.45
C LEU A 118 8.61 1.29 11.58
N ALA A 119 7.81 1.52 12.62
CA ALA A 119 7.25 2.82 12.95
C ALA A 119 8.31 3.86 13.35
N ARG A 120 9.55 3.45 13.67
CA ARG A 120 10.67 4.38 13.93
C ARG A 120 11.47 4.72 12.68
N SER A 121 11.37 3.96 11.59
CA SER A 121 12.20 4.14 10.39
C SER A 121 11.44 4.81 9.23
N ALA A 122 10.12 4.80 9.23
CA ALA A 122 9.28 5.54 8.28
C ALA A 122 9.10 7.04 8.63
N TRP A 123 9.71 7.50 9.72
CA TRP A 123 9.63 8.88 10.23
C TRP A 123 11.02 9.41 10.64
N PHE A 124 11.96 9.46 9.69
CA PHE A 124 13.15 10.32 9.77
C PHE A 124 13.53 10.78 8.36
#